data_AF-A0A9J6Z925-F1
#
_entry.id   AF-A0A9J6Z925-F1
#
_cell.length_a   1.000
_cell.length_b   1.000
_cell.length_c   1.000
_cell.angle_alpha   90.00
_cell.angle_beta   90.00
_cell.angle_gamma   90.00
#
_symmetry.space_group_name_H-M   'P 1'
#
loop_
_entity.id
_entity.type
_entity.pdbx_description
1 polymer ?
#
loop_
_entity_poly.entity_id
_entity_poly.type
_entity_poly.pdbx_seq_one_letter_code
_entity_poly.pdbx_strand_id
1 'polypeptide(L)'
;MKQNKIGIIIGIISIAAFLTLLIATIVFANKVLEDEKQKTAYYADLYGLTEELDETNNVPIKFPSQEYLIDQGSKGYNAIKELRVLHSQSDYFLMGGRLDHYTSDADELWSKIIESAFLQQSEYESIRDNLLDEADFTKDMNNMISLLNIATKQRSLDALRYMHRILHDIDLYGFTAQGVTPTGYWGATHTVPSSNNSQLNEITAFIEKHTL
;
A
#
# COMPACT_ATOMS: atom_id res chain seq x y z
N MET A 1 31.60 -44.49 -40.44
CA MET A 1 30.93 -43.31 -41.04
C MET A 1 29.50 -43.04 -40.53
N LYS A 2 28.64 -44.03 -40.24
CA LYS A 2 27.27 -43.77 -39.75
C LYS A 2 27.19 -43.21 -38.32
N GLN A 3 28.09 -43.61 -37.42
CA GLN A 3 28.09 -43.16 -36.01
C GLN A 3 28.42 -41.66 -35.84
N ASN A 4 29.32 -41.10 -36.65
CA ASN A 4 29.68 -39.66 -36.57
C ASN A 4 28.53 -38.73 -36.99
N LYS A 5 27.62 -39.18 -37.87
CA LYS A 5 26.46 -38.39 -38.30
C LYS A 5 25.41 -38.26 -37.20
N ILE A 6 25.23 -39.30 -36.39
CA ILE A 6 24.27 -39.32 -35.27
C ILE A 6 24.72 -38.35 -34.18
N GLY A 7 26.02 -38.32 -33.84
CA GLY A 7 26.56 -37.38 -32.85
C GLY A 7 26.40 -35.91 -33.24
N ILE A 8 26.60 -35.57 -34.52
CA ILE A 8 26.40 -34.20 -35.02
C ILE A 8 24.92 -33.79 -34.94
N ILE A 9 23.99 -34.69 -35.31
CA ILE A 9 22.55 -34.40 -35.23
C ILE A 9 22.10 -34.20 -33.78
N ILE A 10 22.54 -35.06 -32.85
CA ILE A 10 22.25 -34.91 -31.42
C ILE A 10 22.80 -33.58 -30.89
N GLY A 11 24.04 -33.22 -31.25
CA GLY A 11 24.64 -31.95 -30.85
C GLY A 11 23.86 -30.73 -31.34
N ILE A 12 23.40 -30.74 -32.60
CA ILE A 12 22.58 -29.64 -33.15
C ILE A 12 21.24 -29.54 -32.43
N ILE A 13 20.57 -30.67 -32.17
CA ILE A 13 19.29 -30.69 -31.44
C ILE A 13 19.47 -30.16 -30.01
N SER A 14 20.53 -30.57 -29.30
CA SER A 14 20.82 -30.10 -27.95
C SER A 14 21.11 -28.59 -27.92
N ILE A 15 21.86 -28.06 -28.89
CA ILE A 15 22.11 -26.61 -29.00
C ILE A 15 20.81 -25.86 -29.29
N ALA A 16 19.98 -26.34 -30.21
CA ALA A 16 18.70 -25.72 -30.53
C ALA A 16 17.74 -25.70 -29.32
N ALA A 17 17.67 -26.81 -28.58
CA ALA A 17 16.87 -26.90 -27.36
C ALA A 17 17.37 -25.93 -26.27
N PHE A 18 18.69 -25.86 -26.06
CA PHE A 18 19.30 -24.94 -25.11
C PHE A 18 19.02 -23.46 -25.47
N LEU A 19 19.19 -23.09 -26.74
CA LEU A 19 18.90 -21.73 -27.20
C LEU A 19 17.43 -21.36 -27.03
N THR A 20 16.51 -22.30 -27.29
CA THR A 20 15.07 -22.09 -27.10
C THR A 20 14.75 -21.84 -25.63
N LEU A 21 15.34 -22.62 -24.72
CA LEU A 21 15.17 -22.44 -23.28
C LEU A 21 15.71 -21.07 -22.83
N LEU A 22 16.90 -20.69 -23.29
CA LEU A 22 17.52 -19.41 -22.95
C LEU A 22 16.66 -18.23 -23.40
N ILE A 23 16.14 -18.26 -24.63
CA ILE A 23 15.24 -17.23 -25.15
C ILE A 23 13.97 -17.16 -24.30
N ALA A 24 13.36 -18.29 -23.95
CA ALA A 24 12.18 -18.32 -23.10
C ALA A 24 12.43 -17.72 -21.71
N THR A 25 13.58 -18.02 -21.10
CA THR A 25 13.98 -17.42 -19.81
C THR A 25 14.17 -15.92 -19.91
N ILE A 26 14.83 -15.42 -20.96
CA ILE A 26 15.02 -13.97 -21.18
C ILE A 26 13.67 -13.27 -21.38
N VAL A 27 12.77 -13.85 -22.19
CA VAL A 27 11.42 -13.30 -22.40
C VAL A 27 10.63 -13.26 -21.09
N PHE A 28 10.69 -14.31 -20.29
CA PHE A 28 10.02 -14.35 -18.98
C PHE A 28 10.60 -13.32 -18.02
N ALA A 29 11.93 -13.22 -17.91
CA ALA A 29 12.59 -12.24 -17.05
C ALA A 29 12.27 -10.80 -17.47
N ASN A 30 12.28 -10.51 -18.78
CA ASN A 30 11.89 -9.19 -19.30
C ASN A 30 10.42 -8.88 -19.00
N LYS A 31 9.52 -9.87 -19.10
CA LYS A 31 8.12 -9.69 -18.72
C LYS A 31 7.97 -9.37 -17.24
N VAL A 32 8.66 -10.08 -16.35
CA VAL A 32 8.65 -9.79 -14.91
C VAL A 32 9.17 -8.38 -14.61
N LEU A 33 10.26 -7.96 -15.27
CA LEU A 33 10.80 -6.60 -15.10
C LEU A 33 9.84 -5.53 -15.64
N GLU A 34 9.17 -5.79 -16.75
CA GLU A 34 8.17 -4.87 -17.31
C GLU A 34 6.92 -4.79 -16.42
N ASP A 35 6.44 -5.92 -15.92
CA ASP A 35 5.31 -5.99 -14.99
C ASP A 35 5.64 -5.24 -13.68
N GLU A 36 6.86 -5.36 -13.13
CA GLU A 36 7.31 -4.59 -11.97
C GLU A 36 7.46 -3.09 -12.28
N LYS A 37 7.99 -2.70 -13.45
CA LYS A 37 8.04 -1.29 -13.87
C LYS A 37 6.65 -0.69 -14.03
N GLN A 38 5.73 -1.41 -14.68
CA GLN A 38 4.34 -0.99 -14.83
C GLN A 38 3.66 -0.87 -13.47
N LYS A 39 3.93 -1.78 -12.54
CA LYS A 39 3.46 -1.71 -11.17
C LYS A 39 4.01 -0.49 -10.43
N THR A 40 5.31 -0.19 -10.54
CA THR A 40 5.91 1.03 -9.97
C THR A 40 5.33 2.30 -10.56
N ALA A 41 5.22 2.40 -11.90
CA ALA A 41 4.61 3.54 -12.58
C ALA A 41 3.12 3.68 -12.24
N TYR A 42 2.41 2.55 -12.14
CA TYR A 42 1.02 2.51 -11.69
C TYR A 42 0.88 3.03 -10.28
N TYR A 43 1.73 2.62 -9.33
CA TYR A 43 1.69 3.21 -7.98
C TYR A 43 2.05 4.69 -8.02
N ALA A 44 3.06 5.08 -8.78
CA ALA A 44 3.42 6.49 -8.91
C ALA A 44 2.21 7.34 -9.35
N ASP A 45 1.53 6.92 -10.42
CA ASP A 45 0.30 7.56 -10.92
C ASP A 45 -0.87 7.47 -9.91
N LEU A 46 -1.11 6.28 -9.36
CA LEU A 46 -2.13 6.00 -8.34
C LEU A 46 -1.97 6.90 -7.12
N TYR A 47 -0.75 7.33 -6.80
CA TYR A 47 -0.45 8.23 -5.70
C TYR A 47 -0.04 9.63 -6.15
N GLY A 48 -0.27 10.04 -7.41
CA GLY A 48 0.08 11.39 -7.87
C GLY A 48 1.57 11.75 -7.74
N LEU A 49 2.44 10.75 -7.68
CA LEU A 49 3.89 10.90 -7.68
C LEU A 49 4.36 11.10 -9.13
N THR A 50 4.84 12.30 -9.45
CA THR A 50 5.41 12.59 -10.76
C THR A 50 6.75 11.85 -10.94
N GLU A 51 6.72 10.73 -11.68
CA GLU A 51 7.76 9.92 -12.38
C GLU A 51 9.27 9.94 -12.04
N GLU A 52 9.74 10.72 -11.08
CA GLU A 52 10.90 10.38 -10.28
C GLU A 52 10.34 9.98 -8.92
N LEU A 53 10.47 8.70 -8.56
CA LEU A 53 10.83 8.42 -7.18
C LEU A 53 12.16 9.16 -6.98
N ASP A 54 12.09 10.47 -6.71
CA ASP A 54 12.88 10.94 -5.59
C ASP A 54 12.43 9.97 -4.51
N GLU A 55 13.36 9.11 -4.08
CA GLU A 55 13.35 8.57 -2.75
C GLU A 55 13.30 9.81 -1.84
N THR A 56 12.16 10.50 -1.82
CA THR A 56 11.86 11.58 -0.91
C THR A 56 12.15 10.92 0.40
N ASN A 57 13.18 11.43 1.07
CA ASN A 57 13.87 10.83 2.20
C ASN A 57 12.92 10.74 3.40
N ASN A 58 11.81 10.02 3.24
CA ASN A 58 10.84 9.71 4.24
C ASN A 58 11.51 8.63 5.06
N VAL A 59 12.16 9.08 6.10
CA VAL A 59 12.78 8.23 7.09
C VAL A 59 11.96 8.42 8.35
N PRO A 60 11.39 7.33 8.90
CA PRO A 60 10.75 7.40 10.20
C PRO A 60 11.72 7.98 11.23
N ILE A 61 11.37 9.09 11.88
CA ILE A 61 12.20 9.66 12.95
C ILE A 61 11.95 8.95 14.29
N LYS A 62 10.80 8.28 14.40
CA LYS A 62 10.39 7.49 15.56
C LYS A 62 9.57 6.29 15.06
N PHE A 63 9.82 5.15 15.69
CA PHE A 63 8.96 3.97 15.55
C PHE A 63 8.04 3.88 16.78
N PRO A 64 6.76 3.53 16.60
CA PRO A 64 5.84 3.32 17.71
C PRO A 64 6.22 2.06 18.48
N SER A 65 5.74 1.96 19.72
CA SER A 65 6.00 0.78 20.54
C SER A 65 5.36 -0.45 19.91
N GLN A 66 6.11 -1.55 19.81
CA GLN A 66 5.57 -2.85 19.38
C GLN A 66 5.08 -3.70 20.56
N GLU A 67 4.98 -3.12 21.77
CA GLU A 67 4.52 -3.84 22.98
C GLU A 67 3.11 -4.42 22.81
N TYR A 68 2.26 -3.79 22.00
CA TYR A 68 0.94 -4.29 21.63
C TYR A 68 0.96 -5.65 20.92
N LEU A 69 2.10 -6.04 20.32
CA LEU A 69 2.26 -7.34 19.65
C LEU A 69 2.64 -8.48 20.61
N ILE A 70 3.03 -8.15 21.84
CA ILE A 70 3.56 -9.11 22.81
C ILE A 70 2.43 -9.81 23.58
N ASP A 71 1.39 -9.05 23.98
CA ASP A 71 0.27 -9.58 24.77
C ASP A 71 -0.92 -9.94 23.87
N GLN A 72 -0.91 -11.17 23.36
CA GLN A 72 -1.99 -11.70 22.51
C GLN A 72 -3.33 -11.67 23.24
N GLY A 73 -4.30 -10.96 22.66
CA GLY A 73 -5.65 -10.81 23.22
C GLY A 73 -5.85 -9.53 24.03
N SER A 74 -4.80 -8.72 24.26
CA SER A 74 -4.95 -7.36 24.77
C SER A 74 -5.77 -6.48 23.80
N LYS A 75 -6.31 -5.37 24.32
CA LYS A 75 -7.04 -4.38 23.50
C LYS A 75 -6.17 -3.83 22.37
N GLY A 76 -4.92 -3.48 22.67
CA GLY A 76 -3.97 -3.00 21.67
C GLY A 76 -3.65 -4.04 20.60
N TYR A 77 -3.46 -5.30 20.98
CA TYR A 77 -3.27 -6.40 20.02
C TYR A 77 -4.44 -6.52 19.05
N ASN A 78 -5.67 -6.48 19.57
CA ASN A 78 -6.89 -6.60 18.76
C ASN A 78 -7.06 -5.38 17.85
N ALA A 79 -6.80 -4.17 18.34
CA ALA A 79 -6.85 -2.94 17.53
C ALA A 79 -5.87 -2.97 16.36
N ILE A 80 -4.63 -3.41 16.58
CA ILE A 80 -3.64 -3.57 15.49
C ILE A 80 -4.08 -4.66 14.49
N LYS A 81 -4.71 -5.74 14.96
CA LYS A 81 -5.26 -6.78 14.07
C LYS A 81 -6.41 -6.24 13.22
N GLU A 82 -7.31 -5.45 13.80
CA GLU A 82 -8.40 -4.77 13.09
C GLU A 82 -7.85 -3.80 12.04
N LEU A 83 -6.85 -3.00 12.41
CA LEU A 83 -6.16 -2.09 11.50
C LEU A 83 -5.61 -2.80 10.26
N ARG A 84 -5.00 -3.98 10.46
CA ARG A 84 -4.50 -4.81 9.35
C ARG A 84 -5.60 -5.36 8.46
N VAL A 85 -6.77 -5.67 9.02
CA VAL A 85 -7.94 -6.07 8.23
C VAL A 85 -8.41 -4.90 7.37
N LEU A 86 -8.45 -3.68 7.91
CA LEU A 86 -8.80 -2.47 7.15
C LEU A 86 -7.78 -2.20 6.05
N HIS A 87 -6.48 -2.33 6.33
CA HIS A 87 -5.42 -2.22 5.32
C HIS A 87 -5.61 -3.24 4.19
N SER A 88 -5.84 -4.51 4.52
CA SER A 88 -6.08 -5.56 3.51
C SER A 88 -7.33 -5.29 2.66
N GLN A 89 -8.38 -4.70 3.24
CA GLN A 89 -9.56 -4.28 2.48
C GLN A 89 -9.26 -3.10 1.56
N SER A 90 -8.50 -2.12 2.03
CA SER A 90 -8.07 -0.99 1.20
C SER A 90 -7.23 -1.46 0.01
N ASP A 91 -6.31 -2.41 0.19
CA ASP A 91 -5.58 -3.02 -0.93
C ASP A 91 -6.53 -3.68 -1.93
N TYR A 92 -7.51 -4.45 -1.44
CA TYR A 92 -8.48 -5.12 -2.29
C TYR A 92 -9.31 -4.13 -3.13
N PHE A 93 -9.67 -2.97 -2.59
CA PHE A 93 -10.49 -1.99 -3.29
C PHE A 93 -9.69 -1.03 -4.17
N LEU A 94 -8.49 -0.65 -3.75
CA LEU A 94 -7.78 0.48 -4.36
C LEU A 94 -6.62 0.05 -5.26
N MET A 95 -6.02 -1.12 -5.03
CA MET A 95 -4.83 -1.55 -5.77
C MET A 95 -5.12 -2.35 -7.04
N GLY A 96 -4.10 -2.48 -7.90
CA GLY A 96 -4.14 -3.32 -9.10
C GLY A 96 -5.06 -2.80 -10.19
N GLY A 97 -5.08 -1.48 -10.39
CA GLY A 97 -5.93 -0.78 -11.37
C GLY A 97 -7.34 -0.47 -10.87
N ARG A 98 -7.68 -0.86 -9.65
CA ARG A 98 -9.07 -0.81 -9.17
C ARG A 98 -9.54 0.59 -8.80
N LEU A 99 -8.65 1.47 -8.32
CA LEU A 99 -9.03 2.86 -8.03
C LEU A 99 -9.56 3.57 -9.28
N ASP A 100 -8.98 3.29 -10.45
CA ASP A 100 -9.35 3.93 -11.73
C ASP A 100 -10.78 3.58 -12.17
N HIS A 101 -11.36 2.52 -11.60
CA HIS A 101 -12.74 2.12 -11.87
C HIS A 101 -13.75 2.93 -11.06
N TYR A 102 -13.33 3.66 -10.02
CA TYR A 102 -14.21 4.52 -9.22
C TYR A 102 -14.42 5.87 -9.91
N THR A 103 -15.13 5.86 -11.04
CA THR A 103 -15.59 7.10 -11.68
C THR A 103 -16.80 7.68 -10.93
N SER A 104 -17.17 8.94 -11.21
CA SER A 104 -18.33 9.59 -10.57
C SER A 104 -19.63 8.80 -10.77
N ASP A 105 -19.73 8.07 -11.88
CA ASP A 105 -20.94 7.41 -12.34
C ASP A 105 -20.94 5.90 -12.00
N ALA A 106 -19.89 5.41 -11.33
CA ALA A 106 -19.75 4.02 -10.92
C ALA A 106 -20.51 3.71 -9.61
N ASP A 107 -21.83 3.96 -9.61
CA ASP A 107 -22.69 3.85 -8.41
C ASP A 107 -22.59 2.49 -7.69
N GLU A 108 -22.47 1.39 -8.44
CA GLU A 108 -22.37 0.05 -7.88
C GLU A 108 -21.05 -0.17 -7.13
N LEU A 109 -19.93 0.31 -7.69
CA LEU A 109 -18.61 0.20 -7.06
C LEU A 109 -18.54 1.07 -5.81
N TRP A 110 -19.08 2.29 -5.88
CA TRP A 110 -19.19 3.18 -4.72
C TRP A 110 -20.06 2.58 -3.62
N SER A 111 -21.22 2.02 -3.96
CA SER A 111 -22.10 1.35 -2.98
C SER A 111 -21.35 0.21 -2.28
N LYS A 112 -20.65 -0.63 -3.05
CA LYS A 112 -19.90 -1.77 -2.51
C LYS A 112 -18.80 -1.36 -1.54
N ILE A 113 -18.01 -0.31 -1.85
CA ILE A 113 -16.95 0.13 -0.94
C ILE A 113 -17.52 0.87 0.28
N ILE A 114 -18.60 1.63 0.12
CA ILE A 114 -19.29 2.34 1.22
C ILE A 114 -19.87 1.34 2.23
N GLU A 115 -20.38 0.20 1.77
CA GLU A 115 -20.90 -0.87 2.63
C GLU A 115 -19.81 -1.73 3.27
N SER A 116 -18.54 -1.57 2.88
CA SER A 116 -17.43 -2.35 3.43
C SER A 116 -16.94 -1.81 4.78
N ALA A 117 -16.27 -2.67 5.56
CA ALA A 117 -15.67 -2.27 6.85
C ALA A 117 -14.64 -1.13 6.68
N PHE A 118 -13.92 -1.11 5.56
CA PHE A 118 -12.97 -0.05 5.22
C PHE A 118 -13.58 1.37 5.27
N LEU A 119 -14.86 1.55 4.95
CA LEU A 119 -15.55 2.84 5.04
C LEU A 119 -16.59 2.90 6.16
N GLN A 120 -16.49 2.05 7.18
CA GLN A 120 -17.29 2.17 8.41
C GLN A 120 -16.55 2.99 9.47
N GLN A 121 -17.12 4.14 9.84
CA GLN A 121 -16.54 5.04 10.85
C GLN A 121 -16.31 4.35 12.20
N SER A 122 -17.21 3.45 12.61
CA SER A 122 -17.13 2.74 13.89
C SER A 122 -15.87 1.88 14.04
N GLU A 123 -15.30 1.39 12.94
CA GLU A 123 -14.07 0.59 12.97
C GLU A 123 -12.88 1.45 13.41
N TYR A 124 -12.75 2.67 12.86
CA TYR A 124 -11.68 3.60 13.22
C TYR A 124 -11.85 4.16 14.64
N GLU A 125 -13.10 4.41 15.06
CA GLU A 125 -13.39 4.80 16.45
C GLU A 125 -13.04 3.69 17.44
N SER A 126 -13.39 2.43 17.13
CA SER A 126 -13.02 1.26 17.94
C SER A 126 -11.50 1.13 18.08
N ILE A 127 -10.77 1.24 16.96
CA ILE A 127 -9.30 1.15 16.95
C ILE A 127 -8.68 2.27 17.79
N ARG A 128 -9.13 3.53 17.59
CA ARG A 128 -8.70 4.70 18.36
C ARG A 128 -8.90 4.49 19.86
N ASP A 129 -10.09 4.05 20.26
CA ASP A 129 -10.48 3.92 21.66
C ASP A 129 -9.79 2.74 22.37
N ASN A 130 -9.19 1.83 21.61
CA ASN A 130 -8.40 0.71 22.14
C ASN A 130 -6.88 0.99 22.18
N LEU A 131 -6.42 2.11 21.60
CA LEU A 131 -5.00 2.55 21.56
C LEU A 131 -4.81 3.95 22.18
N LEU A 132 -5.65 4.32 23.15
CA LEU A 132 -5.81 5.69 23.71
C LEU A 132 -4.54 6.36 24.26
N ASP A 133 -3.50 5.60 24.62
CA ASP A 133 -2.30 6.15 25.25
C ASP A 133 -1.33 6.83 24.27
N GLU A 134 -1.61 6.78 22.96
CA GLU A 134 -0.82 7.44 21.92
C GLU A 134 -1.58 8.62 21.29
N ALA A 135 -1.30 9.84 21.78
CA ALA A 135 -1.96 11.07 21.31
C ALA A 135 -1.81 11.30 19.79
N ASP A 136 -0.69 10.87 19.20
CA ASP A 136 -0.45 10.98 17.76
C ASP A 136 -1.26 9.94 16.98
N PHE A 137 -1.43 8.73 17.50
CA PHE A 137 -2.34 7.72 16.92
C PHE A 137 -3.79 8.19 16.91
N THR A 138 -4.20 8.89 17.98
CA THR A 138 -5.53 9.51 18.05
C THR A 138 -5.72 10.55 16.94
N LYS A 139 -4.70 11.35 16.61
CA LYS A 139 -4.77 12.31 15.49
C LYS A 139 -4.90 11.57 14.16
N ASP A 140 -4.12 10.52 13.95
CA ASP A 140 -4.18 9.72 12.71
C ASP A 140 -5.57 9.10 12.51
N MET A 141 -6.17 8.54 13.57
CA MET A 141 -7.54 8.01 13.49
C MET A 141 -8.59 9.10 13.22
N ASN A 142 -8.43 10.29 13.79
CA ASN A 142 -9.32 11.41 13.48
C ASN A 142 -9.15 11.92 12.04
N ASN A 143 -7.93 11.91 11.51
CA ASN A 143 -7.67 12.17 10.09
C ASN A 143 -8.36 11.11 9.21
N MET A 144 -8.23 9.82 9.55
CA MET A 144 -8.94 8.73 8.85
C MET A 144 -10.44 8.91 8.82
N ILE A 145 -11.06 9.26 9.96
CA ILE A 145 -12.50 9.51 10.05
C ILE A 145 -12.91 10.72 9.18
N SER A 146 -12.08 11.76 9.13
CA SER A 146 -12.35 12.94 8.30
C SER A 146 -12.26 12.60 6.81
N LEU A 147 -11.22 11.85 6.40
CA LEU A 147 -11.04 11.38 5.03
C LEU A 147 -12.16 10.42 4.62
N LEU A 148 -12.59 9.50 5.49
CA LEU A 148 -13.74 8.63 5.26
C LEU A 148 -14.99 9.43 4.97
N ASN A 149 -15.26 10.48 5.75
CA ASN A 149 -16.40 11.36 5.55
C ASN A 149 -16.33 12.08 4.19
N ILE A 150 -15.14 12.51 3.76
CA ILE A 150 -14.93 13.14 2.45
C ILE A 150 -15.12 12.09 1.33
N ALA A 151 -14.52 10.91 1.45
CA ALA A 151 -14.63 9.83 0.48
C ALA A 151 -16.08 9.39 0.27
N THR A 152 -16.83 9.17 1.36
CA THR A 152 -18.23 8.70 1.31
C THR A 152 -19.19 9.77 0.79
N LYS A 153 -19.05 11.03 1.23
CA LYS A 153 -19.99 12.10 0.85
C LYS A 153 -19.69 12.72 -0.50
N GLN A 154 -18.41 12.79 -0.88
CA GLN A 154 -17.95 13.50 -2.08
C GLN A 154 -17.42 12.55 -3.15
N ARG A 155 -17.43 11.23 -2.90
CA ARG A 155 -16.85 10.23 -3.81
C ARG A 155 -15.41 10.57 -4.21
N SER A 156 -14.63 11.04 -3.24
CA SER A 156 -13.27 11.53 -3.47
C SER A 156 -12.26 10.38 -3.50
N LEU A 157 -11.61 10.20 -4.67
CA LEU A 157 -10.53 9.23 -4.83
C LEU A 157 -9.27 9.63 -4.04
N ASP A 158 -8.97 10.92 -3.98
CA ASP A 158 -7.85 11.43 -3.18
C ASP A 158 -8.04 11.11 -1.70
N ALA A 159 -9.28 11.21 -1.19
CA ALA A 159 -9.55 10.81 0.18
C ALA A 159 -9.27 9.31 0.43
N LEU A 160 -9.70 8.43 -0.50
CA LEU A 160 -9.40 6.98 -0.42
C LEU A 160 -7.88 6.71 -0.47
N ARG A 161 -7.17 7.42 -1.35
CA ARG A 161 -5.71 7.35 -1.50
C ARG A 161 -5.00 7.77 -0.21
N TYR A 162 -5.41 8.88 0.41
CA TYR A 162 -4.81 9.33 1.67
C TYR A 162 -5.11 8.38 2.83
N MET A 163 -6.32 7.81 2.90
CA MET A 163 -6.63 6.78 3.87
C MET A 163 -5.69 5.57 3.73
N HIS A 164 -5.43 5.15 2.50
CA HIS A 164 -4.51 4.05 2.22
C HIS A 164 -3.06 4.36 2.63
N ARG A 165 -2.55 5.56 2.34
CA ARG A 165 -1.22 6.00 2.78
C ARG A 165 -1.08 5.99 4.31
N ILE A 166 -2.10 6.51 5.02
CA ILE A 166 -2.11 6.44 6.49
C ILE A 166 -2.06 4.99 6.94
N LEU A 167 -2.94 4.11 6.43
CA LEU A 167 -2.97 2.68 6.76
C LEU A 167 -1.61 1.99 6.53
N HIS A 168 -0.94 2.27 5.41
CA HIS A 168 0.39 1.77 5.11
C HIS A 168 1.42 2.14 6.20
N ASP A 169 1.38 3.38 6.67
CA ASP A 169 2.34 3.91 7.64
C ASP A 169 2.02 3.51 9.09
N ILE A 170 0.77 3.16 9.41
CA ILE A 170 0.38 2.68 10.75
C ILE A 170 0.22 1.17 10.84
N ASP A 171 0.19 0.43 9.72
CA ASP A 171 0.22 -1.04 9.75
C ASP A 171 1.62 -1.50 10.21
N LEU A 172 1.76 -1.56 11.53
CA LEU A 172 3.01 -1.84 12.25
C LEU A 172 3.66 -3.18 11.86
N TYR A 173 2.93 -4.08 11.20
CA TYR A 173 3.50 -5.30 10.63
C TYR A 173 4.43 -5.04 9.43
N GLY A 174 4.33 -3.87 8.79
CA GLY A 174 5.26 -3.41 7.76
C GLY A 174 6.60 -2.89 8.32
N PHE A 175 6.65 -2.59 9.62
CA PHE A 175 7.86 -2.13 10.28
C PHE A 175 8.72 -3.32 10.69
N THR A 176 9.75 -3.54 9.88
CA THR A 176 10.82 -4.47 10.20
C THR A 176 11.61 -3.99 11.42
N ALA A 177 12.44 -4.87 11.99
CA ALA A 177 13.21 -4.59 13.20
C ALA A 177 13.89 -3.20 13.17
N GLN A 178 14.07 -2.60 14.35
CA GLN A 178 14.69 -1.29 14.53
C GLN A 178 15.93 -1.12 13.63
N GLY A 179 15.94 -0.09 12.79
CA GLY A 179 17.04 0.20 11.86
C GLY A 179 16.82 -0.26 10.41
N VAL A 180 15.67 -0.85 10.08
CA VAL A 180 15.28 -1.15 8.70
C VAL A 180 14.17 -0.18 8.26
N THR A 181 14.42 0.55 7.18
CA THR A 181 13.40 1.42 6.58
C THR A 181 12.30 0.55 5.95
N PRO A 182 11.03 0.71 6.36
CA PRO A 182 9.93 -0.02 5.74
C PRO A 182 9.86 0.33 4.26
N THR A 183 9.76 -0.68 3.40
CA THR A 183 9.44 -0.46 1.98
C THR A 183 8.03 0.09 1.87
N GLY A 184 7.86 1.23 1.21
CA GLY A 184 6.55 1.86 1.03
C GLY A 184 6.09 2.72 2.22
N TYR A 185 7.01 3.24 3.03
CA TYR A 185 6.71 4.29 4.01
C TYR A 185 6.54 5.65 3.33
N TRP A 186 5.43 6.32 3.63
CA TRP A 186 5.03 7.59 2.99
C TRP A 186 5.32 8.81 3.87
N GLY A 187 5.34 8.70 5.19
CA GLY A 187 5.39 9.88 6.07
C GLY A 187 4.06 10.62 6.17
N ALA A 188 2.96 9.87 6.06
CA ALA A 188 1.58 10.33 6.06
C ALA A 188 0.94 10.41 7.47
N THR A 189 1.69 10.13 8.53
CA THR A 189 1.14 9.93 9.89
C THR A 189 1.86 10.77 10.94
N HIS A 190 1.14 11.06 12.02
CA HIS A 190 1.71 11.61 13.25
C HIS A 190 2.39 10.53 14.10
N THR A 191 1.86 9.30 14.11
CA THR A 191 2.35 8.17 14.91
C THR A 191 3.75 7.73 14.50
N VAL A 192 3.99 7.68 13.20
CA VAL A 192 5.30 7.38 12.61
C VAL A 192 5.73 8.62 11.84
N PRO A 193 6.23 9.66 12.53
CA PRO A 193 6.57 10.91 11.88
C PRO A 193 7.77 10.74 10.96
N SER A 194 7.77 11.47 9.84
CA SER A 194 8.83 11.47 8.85
C SER A 194 9.78 12.64 9.08
N SER A 195 11.04 12.50 8.67
CA SER A 195 11.95 13.63 8.52
C SER A 195 11.45 14.66 7.50
N ASN A 196 10.56 14.24 6.59
CA ASN A 196 9.86 15.09 5.64
C ASN A 196 8.33 14.96 5.84
N ASN A 197 7.71 16.03 6.36
CA ASN A 197 6.27 16.06 6.65
C ASN A 197 5.40 16.47 5.45
N SER A 198 5.92 16.47 4.21
CA SER A 198 5.15 16.92 3.04
C SER A 198 3.86 16.11 2.83
N GLN A 199 3.92 14.80 3.04
CA GLN A 199 2.78 13.89 2.87
C GLN A 199 1.70 14.13 3.94
N LEU A 200 2.09 14.19 5.21
CA LEU A 200 1.18 14.56 6.29
C LEU A 200 0.55 15.95 6.08
N ASN A 201 1.34 16.95 5.69
CA ASN A 201 0.84 18.30 5.43
C ASN A 201 -0.15 18.35 4.26
N GLU A 202 0.12 17.59 3.19
CA GLU A 202 -0.80 17.44 2.05
C GLU A 202 -2.15 16.90 2.52
N ILE A 203 -2.14 15.84 3.33
CA ILE A 203 -3.35 15.24 3.90
C ILE A 203 -4.10 16.23 4.79
N THR A 204 -3.42 16.90 5.72
CA THR A 204 -4.05 17.88 6.62
C THR A 204 -4.68 19.03 5.83
N ALA A 205 -3.95 19.59 4.85
CA ALA A 205 -4.47 20.67 4.00
C ALA A 205 -5.67 20.20 3.17
N PHE A 206 -5.65 18.96 2.68
CA PHE A 206 -6.78 18.37 1.97
C PHE A 206 -8.01 18.23 2.87
N ILE A 207 -7.85 17.75 4.11
CA ILE A 207 -8.95 17.65 5.08
C ILE A 207 -9.53 19.04 5.38
N GLU A 208 -8.68 20.03 5.70
CA GLU A 208 -9.10 21.41 5.99
C GLU A 208 -9.92 22.00 4.83
N LYS A 209 -9.46 21.83 3.60
CA LYS A 209 -10.14 22.34 2.39
C LYS A 209 -11.55 21.77 2.19
N HIS A 210 -11.83 20.55 2.67
CA HIS A 210 -13.09 19.84 2.41
C HIS A 210 -14.01 19.72 3.65
N THR A 211 -13.59 20.27 4.79
CA THR A 211 -14.37 20.26 6.05
C THR A 211 -14.83 21.65 6.51
N LEU A 212 -14.29 22.72 5.91
CA LEU A 212 -14.75 24.10 6.04
C LEU A 212 -15.84 24.44 5.03
#